data_AF-A0A5A8E1M9-F1
#
_entry.id   AF-A0A5A8E1M9-F1
#
_cell.length_a   1.000
_cell.length_b   1.000
_cell.length_c   1.000
_cell.angle_alpha   90.00
_cell.angle_beta   90.00
_cell.angle_gamma   90.00
#
_symmetry.space_group_name_H-M   'P 1'
#
loop_
_entity.id
_entity.type
_entity.pdbx_description
1 polymer ?
#
loop_
_entity_poly.entity_id
_entity_poly.type
_entity_poly.pdbx_seq_one_letter_code
_entity_poly.pdbx_strand_id
1 'polypeptide(L)'
;MWRRYLCWVQYRGEAFCGWQAQPGSLSAQAALGDGLARVFGSGGFTKPVVASRTDAGVHAVANVVHFDARSRAKPGQSASPPMSAQRVAAALNAVTASSSPGLSVIGAVAVPRAVSARFDAIGKTYVYRMLAPVVPRPPPPSKGGTTSPASA
;
A
#
# COMPACT_ATOMS: atom_id res chain seq x y z
N MET A 1 22.04 -12.30 11.48
CA MET A 1 20.83 -13.11 11.72
C MET A 1 19.66 -12.53 10.91
N TRP A 2 18.79 -13.37 10.34
CA TRP A 2 17.58 -12.92 9.64
C TRP A 2 16.46 -12.58 10.62
N ARG A 3 15.68 -11.54 10.32
CA ARG A 3 14.50 -11.11 11.10
C ARG A 3 13.36 -10.77 10.14
N ARG A 4 12.13 -11.18 10.49
CA ARG A 4 10.93 -10.82 9.74
C ARG A 4 10.36 -9.50 10.24
N TYR A 5 10.00 -8.63 9.31
CA TYR A 5 9.28 -7.40 9.60
C TYR A 5 7.91 -7.44 8.93
N LEU A 6 6.89 -6.94 9.62
CA LEU A 6 5.67 -6.45 9.00
C LEU A 6 5.76 -4.93 8.90
N CYS A 7 5.44 -4.40 7.73
CA CYS A 7 5.40 -2.97 7.46
C CYS A 7 4.01 -2.60 6.96
N TRP A 8 3.45 -1.51 7.47
CA TRP A 8 2.31 -0.84 6.86
C TRP A 8 2.83 0.12 5.81
N VAL A 9 2.44 -0.12 4.56
CA VAL A 9 2.88 0.63 3.40
C VAL A 9 1.69 1.42 2.86
N GLN A 10 1.92 2.70 2.67
CA GLN A 10 0.99 3.62 2.04
C GLN A 10 1.53 3.97 0.65
N TYR A 11 0.66 4.02 -0.34
CA TYR A 11 1.05 4.52 -1.65
C TYR A 11 -0.08 5.16 -2.46
N ARG A 12 0.29 6.14 -3.27
CA ARG A 12 -0.54 6.77 -4.30
C ARG A 12 -0.46 5.94 -5.57
N GLY A 13 -1.52 5.19 -5.87
CA GLY A 13 -1.57 4.21 -6.95
C GLY A 13 -1.34 4.78 -8.35
N GLU A 14 -1.54 6.09 -8.55
CA GLU A 14 -1.37 6.77 -9.84
C GLU A 14 0.06 6.63 -10.38
N ALA A 15 1.05 6.52 -9.50
CA ALA A 15 2.46 6.39 -9.89
C ALA A 15 2.89 4.95 -10.21
N PHE A 16 2.01 3.96 -10.05
CA PHE A 16 2.37 2.55 -10.10
C PHE A 16 1.44 1.73 -11.01
N CYS A 17 2.02 0.75 -11.72
CA CYS A 17 1.29 -0.27 -12.47
C CYS A 17 0.67 -1.36 -11.55
N GLY A 18 0.26 -0.97 -10.34
CA GLY A 18 -0.23 -1.84 -9.29
C GLY A 18 0.86 -2.32 -8.33
N TRP A 19 0.51 -3.31 -7.52
CA TRP A 19 1.43 -3.85 -6.53
C TRP A 19 2.53 -4.72 -7.16
N GLN A 20 2.14 -5.71 -7.97
CA GLN A 20 3.04 -6.79 -8.38
C GLN A 20 4.08 -6.30 -9.38
N ALA A 21 5.34 -6.65 -9.16
CA ALA A 21 6.41 -6.34 -10.11
C ALA A 21 6.20 -7.04 -11.45
N GLN A 22 6.33 -6.26 -12.52
CA GLN A 22 6.27 -6.69 -13.92
C GLN A 22 7.46 -6.10 -14.69
N PRO A 23 7.96 -6.77 -15.73
CA PRO A 23 9.04 -6.24 -16.56
C PRO A 23 8.68 -4.88 -17.17
N GLY A 24 9.61 -3.93 -17.14
CA GLY A 24 9.48 -2.64 -17.83
C GLY A 24 8.46 -1.66 -17.24
N SER A 25 7.88 -1.92 -16.06
CA SER A 25 6.91 -1.03 -15.42
C SER A 25 7.18 -0.84 -13.93
N LEU A 26 7.01 0.39 -13.43
CA LEU A 26 7.19 0.70 -12.02
C LEU A 26 5.97 0.23 -11.21
N SER A 27 6.19 -0.72 -10.30
CA SER A 27 5.19 -1.24 -9.36
C SER A 27 5.55 -0.87 -7.92
N ALA A 28 4.58 -0.89 -7.01
CA ALA A 28 4.84 -0.64 -5.59
C ALA A 28 5.78 -1.71 -4.98
N GLN A 29 5.70 -2.97 -5.42
CA GLN A 29 6.62 -4.03 -4.99
C GLN A 29 8.05 -3.78 -5.46
N ALA A 30 8.24 -3.32 -6.71
CA ALA A 30 9.55 -2.97 -7.23
C ALA A 30 10.14 -1.76 -6.48
N ALA A 31 9.36 -0.69 -6.30
CA ALA A 31 9.75 0.50 -5.55
C ALA A 31 10.19 0.16 -4.11
N LEU A 32 9.40 -0.64 -3.40
CA LEU A 32 9.77 -1.11 -2.06
C LEU A 32 11.02 -2.02 -2.10
N GLY A 33 11.12 -2.89 -3.09
CA GLY A 33 12.28 -3.77 -3.31
C GLY A 33 13.58 -2.99 -3.51
N ASP A 34 13.54 -1.91 -4.29
CA ASP A 34 14.69 -1.02 -4.51
C ASP A 34 15.09 -0.29 -3.22
N GLY A 35 14.10 0.18 -2.46
CA GLY A 35 14.34 0.74 -1.13
C GLY A 35 15.00 -0.27 -0.18
N LEU A 36 14.51 -1.51 -0.16
CA LEU A 36 15.10 -2.59 0.63
C LEU A 36 16.52 -2.93 0.18
N ALA A 37 16.81 -2.93 -1.12
CA ALA A 37 18.15 -3.12 -1.64
C ALA A 37 19.10 -2.00 -1.20
N ARG A 38 18.64 -0.75 -1.16
CA ARG A 38 19.42 0.39 -0.65
C ARG A 38 19.69 0.29 0.85
N VAL A 39 18.74 -0.20 1.64
CA VAL A 39 18.85 -0.32 3.12
C VAL A 39 19.65 -1.55 3.55
N PHE A 40 19.38 -2.71 2.96
CA PHE A 40 19.93 -4.01 3.38
C PHE A 40 20.99 -4.57 2.41
N GLY A 41 21.18 -3.97 1.24
CA GLY A 41 22.04 -4.50 0.18
C GLY A 41 21.36 -5.57 -0.66
N SER A 42 21.83 -5.74 -1.89
CA SER A 42 21.40 -6.83 -2.78
C SER A 42 21.68 -8.18 -2.11
N GLY A 43 20.65 -8.97 -1.82
CA GLY A 43 20.75 -10.24 -1.09
C GLY A 43 20.67 -10.12 0.44
N GLY A 44 20.38 -8.93 0.98
CA GLY A 44 20.13 -8.69 2.40
C GLY A 44 18.67 -8.85 2.85
N PHE A 45 17.76 -9.12 1.92
CA PHE A 45 16.33 -9.20 2.15
C PHE A 45 15.65 -10.23 1.23
N THR A 46 14.46 -10.71 1.61
CA THR A 46 13.62 -11.56 0.75
C THR A 46 12.62 -10.72 -0.03
N LYS A 47 12.09 -11.27 -1.13
CA LYS A 47 11.02 -10.62 -1.90
C LYS A 47 9.85 -10.20 -0.98
N PRO A 48 9.39 -8.93 -1.02
CA PRO A 48 8.28 -8.48 -0.20
C PRO A 48 6.96 -9.16 -0.57
N VAL A 49 6.26 -9.68 0.43
CA VAL A 49 4.97 -10.36 0.27
C VAL A 49 3.88 -9.51 0.92
N VAL A 50 2.90 -9.11 0.12
CA VAL A 50 1.81 -8.21 0.54
C VAL A 50 0.59 -8.99 1.01
N ALA A 51 -0.18 -8.37 1.89
CA ALA A 51 -1.48 -8.85 2.33
C ALA A 51 -2.48 -8.92 1.17
N SER A 52 -2.53 -7.86 0.35
CA SER A 52 -3.37 -7.82 -0.84
C SER A 52 -2.69 -7.16 -2.02
N ARG A 53 -2.87 -7.75 -3.21
CA ARG A 53 -2.46 -7.12 -4.47
C ARG A 53 -3.45 -6.01 -4.82
N THR A 54 -2.95 -4.94 -5.41
CA THR A 54 -3.74 -3.86 -5.99
C THR A 54 -3.45 -3.76 -7.47
N ASP A 55 -4.46 -3.42 -8.26
CA ASP A 55 -4.33 -3.14 -9.68
C ASP A 55 -3.71 -1.75 -9.92
N ALA A 56 -3.39 -1.44 -11.18
CA ALA A 56 -2.85 -0.14 -11.56
C ALA A 56 -3.80 1.01 -11.18
N GLY A 57 -3.24 2.11 -10.67
CA GLY A 57 -4.02 3.26 -10.21
C GLY A 57 -4.67 3.13 -8.82
N VAL A 58 -4.79 1.92 -8.27
CA VAL A 58 -5.40 1.71 -6.94
C VAL A 58 -4.45 2.14 -5.83
N HIS A 59 -4.91 3.04 -4.95
CA HIS A 59 -4.14 3.52 -3.81
C HIS A 59 -4.19 2.55 -2.61
N ALA A 60 -3.23 2.67 -1.70
CA ALA A 60 -3.23 2.00 -0.42
C ALA A 60 -3.01 2.99 0.71
N VAL A 61 -3.89 2.98 1.71
CA VAL A 61 -3.72 3.79 2.94
C VAL A 61 -2.76 3.12 3.92
N ALA A 62 -2.84 1.78 4.05
CA ALA A 62 -2.05 1.00 5.00
C ALA A 62 -2.00 -0.49 4.60
N ASN A 63 -1.54 -0.81 3.38
CA ASN A 63 -1.40 -2.20 2.94
C ASN A 63 -0.23 -2.86 3.68
N VAL A 64 -0.42 -4.09 4.17
CA VAL A 64 0.57 -4.74 5.01
C VAL A 64 1.50 -5.59 4.17
N VAL A 65 2.79 -5.49 4.41
CA VAL A 65 3.83 -6.23 3.68
C VAL A 65 4.76 -6.89 4.68
N HIS A 66 5.17 -8.13 4.43
CA HIS A 66 6.26 -8.74 5.16
C HIS A 66 7.46 -9.06 4.27
N PHE A 67 8.62 -9.07 4.90
CA PHE A 67 9.88 -9.56 4.33
C PHE A 67 10.81 -9.98 5.46
N ASP A 68 11.70 -10.92 5.18
CA ASP A 68 12.84 -11.21 6.03
C ASP A 68 14.01 -10.33 5.59
N ALA A 69 14.76 -9.79 6.55
CA ALA A 69 16.00 -9.05 6.26
C ALA A 69 17.09 -9.35 7.29
N ARG A 70 18.34 -9.17 6.88
CA ARG A 70 19.52 -9.21 7.74
C ARG A 70 20.29 -7.90 7.62
N SER A 71 20.87 -7.43 8.72
CA SER A 71 21.72 -6.25 8.71
C SER A 71 22.98 -6.49 7.87
N ARG A 72 23.43 -5.46 7.14
CA ARG A 72 24.72 -5.49 6.44
C ARG A 72 25.85 -5.60 7.45
N ALA A 73 26.74 -6.57 7.26
CA ALA A 73 28.01 -6.60 7.96
C ALA A 73 28.93 -5.53 7.35
N LYS A 74 29.69 -4.83 8.19
CA LYS A 74 30.80 -4.00 7.70
C LYS A 74 31.97 -4.92 7.31
N PRO A 75 32.77 -4.57 6.28
CA PRO A 75 33.99 -5.30 5.96
C PRO A 75 34.86 -5.45 7.22
N GLY A 76 35.31 -6.67 7.51
CA GLY A 76 36.11 -6.98 8.70
C GLY A 76 35.35 -7.04 10.02
N GLN A 77 34.02 -6.99 10.03
CA GLN A 77 33.20 -7.14 11.26
C GLN A 77 32.26 -8.35 11.19
N SER A 78 31.99 -8.92 12.36
CA SER A 78 30.93 -9.92 12.52
C SER A 78 29.54 -9.33 12.22
N ALA A 79 28.57 -10.20 11.98
CA ALA A 79 27.22 -9.82 11.59
C ALA A 79 26.61 -8.81 12.59
N SER A 80 26.24 -7.62 12.09
CA SER A 80 25.55 -6.63 12.90
C SER A 80 24.19 -7.15 13.40
N PRO A 81 23.75 -6.73 14.60
CA PRO A 81 22.43 -7.10 15.10
C PRO A 81 21.32 -6.62 14.15
N PRO A 82 20.17 -7.31 14.10
CA PRO A 82 19.03 -6.87 13.31
C PRO A 82 18.61 -5.43 13.66
N MET A 83 18.28 -4.64 12.64
CA MET A 83 17.77 -3.28 12.81
C MET A 83 16.44 -3.28 13.59
N SER A 84 16.20 -2.27 14.43
CA SER A 84 14.88 -2.09 15.05
C SER A 84 13.84 -1.75 13.99
N ALA A 85 12.58 -2.17 14.19
CA ALA A 85 11.53 -1.95 13.20
C ALA A 85 11.31 -0.46 12.88
N GLN A 86 11.40 0.41 13.89
CA GLN A 86 11.35 1.88 13.70
C GLN A 86 12.46 2.38 12.78
N ARG A 87 13.70 1.88 12.95
CA ARG A 87 14.82 2.24 12.08
C ARG A 87 14.62 1.70 10.66
N VAL A 88 14.00 0.53 10.50
CA VAL A 88 13.64 0.00 9.17
C VAL A 88 12.67 0.94 8.46
N ALA A 89 11.58 1.34 9.12
CA ALA A 89 10.61 2.27 8.55
C ALA A 89 11.25 3.62 8.18
N ALA A 90 12.04 4.20 9.11
CA ALA A 90 12.73 5.46 8.87
C ALA A 90 13.74 5.37 7.71
N ALA A 91 14.55 4.32 7.66
CA ALA A 91 15.53 4.11 6.60
C ALA A 91 14.87 3.88 5.24
N LEU A 92 13.76 3.12 5.19
CA LEU A 92 12.98 2.92 3.97
C LEU A 92 12.42 4.25 3.47
N ASN A 93 11.77 5.04 4.33
CA ASN A 93 11.26 6.35 3.94
C ASN A 93 12.35 7.29 3.45
N ALA A 94 13.52 7.29 4.09
CA ALA A 94 14.65 8.13 3.68
C ALA A 94 15.12 7.80 2.25
N VAL A 95 15.14 6.52 1.87
CA VAL A 95 15.57 6.12 0.51
C VAL A 95 14.45 6.22 -0.52
N THR A 96 13.19 5.90 -0.17
CA THR A 96 12.07 5.91 -1.10
C THR A 96 11.57 7.32 -1.42
N ALA A 97 11.77 8.29 -0.52
CA ALA A 97 11.37 9.68 -0.73
C ALA A 97 11.93 10.26 -2.05
N SER A 98 13.16 9.90 -2.41
CA SER A 98 13.80 10.34 -3.65
C SER A 98 13.64 9.35 -4.81
N SER A 99 13.70 8.03 -4.55
CA SER A 99 13.69 7.04 -5.64
C SER A 99 12.30 6.67 -6.15
N SER A 100 11.27 6.82 -5.31
CA SER A 100 9.92 6.36 -5.61
C SER A 100 8.89 7.24 -4.88
N PRO A 101 8.80 8.54 -5.26
CA PRO A 101 7.84 9.45 -4.66
C PRO A 101 6.43 8.90 -4.84
N GLY A 102 5.70 8.79 -3.74
CA GLY A 102 4.36 8.18 -3.72
C GLY A 102 4.28 6.84 -2.98
N LEU A 103 5.39 6.30 -2.45
CA LEU A 103 5.39 5.17 -1.51
C LEU A 103 6.04 5.57 -0.18
N SER A 104 5.37 5.25 0.93
CA SER A 104 5.87 5.45 2.29
C SER A 104 5.58 4.25 3.19
N VAL A 105 6.44 4.05 4.18
CA VAL A 105 6.27 3.07 5.25
C VAL A 105 5.82 3.83 6.50
N ILE A 106 4.54 3.68 6.86
CA ILE A 106 3.92 4.43 7.96
C ILE A 106 4.10 3.75 9.33
N GLY A 107 4.56 2.50 9.33
CA GLY A 107 4.88 1.77 10.55
C GLY A 107 5.55 0.44 10.24
N ALA A 108 6.24 -0.12 11.22
CA ALA A 108 6.82 -1.45 11.13
C ALA A 108 6.93 -2.13 12.49
N VAL A 109 6.88 -3.46 12.49
CA VAL A 109 7.08 -4.30 13.67
C VAL A 109 7.88 -5.55 13.31
N ALA A 110 8.74 -6.01 14.23
CA ALA A 110 9.42 -7.29 14.09
C ALA A 110 8.51 -8.41 14.56
N VAL A 111 8.39 -9.49 13.78
CA VAL A 111 7.47 -10.60 14.08
C VAL A 111 8.19 -11.95 13.98
N PRO A 112 7.60 -13.03 14.55
CA PRO A 112 8.07 -14.39 14.29
C PRO A 112 8.09 -14.69 12.78
N ARG A 113 9.04 -15.54 12.35
CA ARG A 113 9.21 -15.90 10.93
C ARG A 113 8.03 -16.69 10.35
N ALA A 114 7.16 -17.24 11.20
CA ALA A 114 5.95 -17.91 10.77
C ALA A 114 4.87 -16.95 10.27
N VAL A 115 4.88 -15.69 10.73
CA VAL A 115 3.81 -14.73 10.43
C VAL A 115 3.86 -14.29 8.96
N SER A 116 2.74 -14.39 8.25
CA SER A 116 2.56 -14.01 6.86
C SER A 116 1.50 -12.93 6.71
N ALA A 117 1.89 -11.77 6.16
CA ALA A 117 0.96 -10.71 5.79
C ALA A 117 -0.19 -11.20 4.89
N ARG A 118 0.05 -12.21 4.05
CA ARG A 118 -0.93 -12.73 3.08
C ARG A 118 -1.90 -13.72 3.70
N PHE A 119 -1.40 -14.65 4.51
CA PHE A 119 -2.16 -15.82 4.96
C PHE A 119 -2.75 -15.64 6.35
N ASP A 120 -2.13 -14.85 7.23
CA ASP A 120 -2.63 -14.61 8.59
C ASP A 120 -3.57 -13.40 8.66
N ALA A 121 -3.83 -12.73 7.54
CA ALA A 121 -4.76 -11.62 7.47
C ALA A 121 -6.21 -12.13 7.62
N ILE A 122 -6.86 -11.74 8.71
CA ILE A 122 -8.27 -12.09 9.00
C ILE A 122 -9.29 -11.35 8.12
N GLY A 123 -8.89 -10.23 7.51
CA GLY A 123 -9.78 -9.38 6.72
C GLY A 123 -9.03 -8.31 5.94
N LYS A 124 -9.70 -7.72 4.95
CA LYS A 124 -9.19 -6.63 4.11
C LYS A 124 -10.32 -5.65 3.85
N THR A 125 -10.04 -4.36 3.99
CA THR A 125 -11.05 -3.30 3.79
C THR A 125 -10.68 -2.47 2.58
N TYR A 126 -11.67 -2.24 1.72
CA TYR A 126 -11.55 -1.40 0.53
C TYR A 126 -12.56 -0.27 0.60
N VAL A 127 -12.14 0.92 0.18
CA VAL A 127 -12.99 2.12 0.14
C VAL A 127 -13.01 2.64 -1.29
N TYR A 128 -14.20 2.75 -1.85
CA TYR A 128 -14.42 3.40 -3.14
C TYR A 128 -15.03 4.78 -2.91
N ARG A 129 -14.44 5.82 -3.49
CA ARG A 129 -14.96 7.19 -3.41
C ARG A 129 -15.46 7.58 -4.79
N MET A 130 -16.78 7.75 -4.92
CA MET A 130 -17.42 8.18 -6.17
C MET A 130 -17.96 9.59 -6.01
N LEU A 131 -17.63 10.47 -6.96
CA LEU A 131 -18.28 11.77 -7.07
C LEU A 131 -19.62 11.55 -7.78
N ALA A 132 -20.72 11.77 -7.07
CA ALA A 132 -22.06 11.71 -7.66
C ALA A 132 -22.42 13.07 -8.31
N PRO A 133 -22.96 13.09 -9.53
CA PRO A 133 -23.45 14.33 -10.13
C PRO A 133 -24.65 14.87 -9.35
N VAL A 134 -24.77 16.20 -9.28
CA VAL A 134 -25.98 16.83 -8.77
C VAL A 134 -27.09 16.58 -9.78
N VAL A 135 -28.07 15.76 -9.40
CA VAL A 135 -29.30 15.57 -10.20
C VAL A 135 -30.28 16.68 -9.81
N PRO A 136 -30.68 17.58 -10.73
CA PRO A 136 -31.70 18.57 -10.45
C PRO A 136 -32.99 17.88 -10.00
N ARG A 137 -33.63 18.40 -8.95
CA ARG A 137 -34.92 17.88 -8.50
C ARG A 137 -35.91 18.07 -9.66
N PRO A 138 -36.67 17.03 -10.09
CA PRO A 138 -37.73 17.25 -11.06
C PRO A 138 -38.72 18.28 -10.49
N PRO A 139 -39.30 19.15 -11.34
CA PRO A 139 -40.32 20.08 -10.90
C PRO A 139 -41.46 19.30 -10.24
N PRO A 140 -42.12 19.85 -9.21
CA PRO A 140 -43.30 19.22 -8.64
C PRO A 140 -44.34 19.00 -9.74
N PRO A 141 -45.13 17.91 -9.68
CA PRO A 141 -46.20 17.68 -10.64
C PRO A 141 -47.10 18.92 -10.70
N SER A 142 -47.47 19.33 -11.91
CA SER A 142 -48.46 20.39 -12.08
C SER A 142 -49.72 19.98 -11.33
N LYS A 143 -50.29 20.87 -10.51
CA LYS A 143 -51.62 20.66 -9.94
C LYS A 143 -52.57 20.54 -11.13
N GLY A 144 -52.97 19.31 -11.45
CA GLY A 144 -53.97 19.04 -12.48
C GLY A 144 -55.18 19.92 -12.18
N GLY A 145 -55.54 20.78 -13.12
CA GLY A 145 -56.74 21.58 -13.03
C GLY A 145 -57.92 20.63 -12.89
N THR A 146 -58.64 20.74 -11.78
CA THR A 146 -59.95 20.13 -11.63
C THR A 146 -60.87 20.75 -12.67
N THR A 147 -61.05 20.09 -13.81
CA THR A 147 -62.14 20.41 -14.73
C THR A 147 -63.43 20.04 -14.01
N SER A 148 -64.11 21.07 -13.49
CA SER A 148 -65.46 20.93 -12.95
C SER A 148 -66.39 20.42 -14.05
N PRO A 149 -67.19 19.36 -13.84
CA PRO A 149 -68.12 18.91 -14.84
C PRO A 149 -69.22 19.96 -15.02
N ALA A 150 -69.37 20.47 -16.23
CA ALA A 150 -70.48 21.32 -16.61
C ALA A 150 -71.79 20.54 -16.39
N SER A 151 -72.66 21.06 -15.52
CA SER A 151 -74.00 20.52 -15.30
C SER A 151 -74.88 20.85 -16.50
N ALA A 152 -75.56 19.83 -17.03
CA ALA A 152 -76.61 19.92 -18.04
C ALA A 152 -77.99 20.02 -17.37
#